data_AF-A0A1Y3B650-F1
#
_entry.id   AF-A0A1Y3B650-F1
#
_cell.length_a   1.000
_cell.length_b   1.000
_cell.length_c   1.000
_cell.angle_alpha   90.00
_cell.angle_beta   90.00
_cell.angle_gamma   90.00
#
_symmetry.space_group_name_H-M   'P 1'
#
loop_
_entity.id
_entity.type
_entity.pdbx_description
1 polymer ?
#
loop_
_entity_poly.entity_id
_entity_poly.type
_entity_poly.pdbx_seq_one_letter_code
_entity_poly.pdbx_strand_id
1 'polypeptide(L)'
;MKIDQTKSTIEVDNVVHDLMESLRNSCENCLPKIKPKSRPSLPNELKNLHKLLNSLRRRFQRQRCQIVRELWYSRYINCVKEYKLRLIEYKNEKCRQFFTDQNKDTVWQQVYKFCKPSTINQNLTTIQDDNGVWTRNVKETADLK
;
A
#
# COMPACT_ATOMS: atom_id res chain seq x y z
N MET A 1 41.46 -46.47 -8.31
CA MET A 1 40.28 -46.07 -7.50
C MET A 1 40.12 -44.55 -7.49
N LYS A 2 39.65 -43.92 -8.59
CA LYS A 2 39.33 -42.47 -8.66
C LYS A 2 37.89 -42.19 -9.16
N ILE A 3 37.14 -43.25 -9.47
CA ILE A 3 35.82 -43.17 -10.10
C ILE A 3 34.71 -42.96 -9.05
N ASP A 4 34.90 -43.43 -7.83
CA ASP A 4 33.90 -43.29 -6.76
C ASP A 4 33.84 -41.87 -6.16
N GLN A 5 34.97 -41.15 -6.13
CA GLN A 5 35.00 -39.76 -5.67
C GLN A 5 34.22 -38.81 -6.59
N THR A 6 34.25 -39.05 -7.91
CA THR A 6 33.56 -38.20 -8.89
C THR A 6 32.04 -38.41 -8.88
N LYS A 7 31.56 -39.63 -8.65
CA LYS A 7 30.14 -39.91 -8.45
C LYS A 7 29.60 -39.27 -7.17
N SER A 8 30.35 -39.39 -6.07
CA SER A 8 29.99 -38.78 -4.79
C SER A 8 29.89 -37.25 -4.87
N THR A 9 30.77 -36.58 -5.61
CA THR A 9 30.69 -35.13 -5.80
C THR A 9 29.48 -34.71 -6.64
N ILE A 10 29.13 -35.48 -7.67
CA ILE A 10 27.96 -35.20 -8.52
C ILE A 10 26.66 -35.35 -7.72
N GLU A 11 26.57 -36.36 -6.86
CA GLU A 11 25.40 -36.56 -5.98
C GLU A 11 25.24 -35.42 -4.98
N VAL A 12 26.35 -34.95 -4.39
CA VAL A 12 26.32 -33.79 -3.48
C VAL A 12 25.90 -32.51 -4.22
N ASP A 13 26.43 -32.27 -5.42
CA ASP A 13 26.08 -31.09 -6.22
C ASP A 13 24.59 -31.09 -6.60
N ASN A 14 24.03 -32.26 -6.92
CA ASN A 14 22.60 -32.40 -7.21
C ASN A 14 21.74 -32.12 -5.97
N VAL A 15 22.12 -32.65 -4.81
CA VAL A 15 21.40 -32.39 -3.55
C VAL A 15 21.45 -30.90 -3.18
N VAL A 16 22.60 -30.25 -3.35
CA VAL A 16 22.74 -28.81 -3.12
C VAL A 16 21.88 -28.02 -4.10
N HIS A 17 21.83 -28.44 -5.37
CA HIS A 17 20.98 -27.82 -6.38
C HIS A 17 19.49 -27.92 -6.02
N ASP A 18 19.02 -29.13 -5.70
CA ASP A 18 17.63 -29.40 -5.34
C ASP A 18 17.22 -28.65 -4.07
N LEU A 19 18.11 -28.60 -3.07
CA LEU A 19 17.90 -27.83 -1.85
C LEU A 19 17.76 -26.33 -2.14
N MET A 20 18.66 -25.78 -2.95
CA MET A 20 18.64 -24.36 -3.31
C MET A 20 17.41 -24.01 -4.14
N GLU A 21 16.98 -24.89 -5.05
CA GLU A 21 15.76 -24.71 -5.83
C GLU A 21 14.50 -24.79 -4.95
N SER A 22 14.43 -25.76 -4.04
CA SER A 22 13.33 -25.87 -3.09
C SER A 22 13.25 -24.66 -2.15
N LEU A 23 14.39 -24.14 -1.70
CA LEU A 23 14.46 -22.97 -0.84
C LEU A 23 14.03 -21.71 -1.58
N ARG A 24 14.48 -21.55 -2.84
CA ARG A 24 14.03 -20.47 -3.72
C ARG A 24 12.52 -20.52 -3.95
N ASN A 25 11.98 -21.68 -4.31
CA ASN A 25 10.54 -21.87 -4.52
C ASN A 25 9.75 -21.59 -3.25
N SER A 26 10.26 -22.00 -2.09
CA SER A 26 9.62 -21.71 -0.79
C SER A 26 9.63 -20.22 -0.50
N CYS A 27 10.75 -19.52 -0.74
CA CYS A 27 10.82 -18.08 -0.59
C CYS A 27 9.90 -17.33 -1.57
N GLU A 28 9.84 -17.74 -2.84
CA GLU A 28 9.00 -17.06 -3.85
C GLU A 28 7.49 -17.27 -3.63
N ASN A 29 7.09 -18.41 -3.06
CA ASN A 29 5.69 -18.79 -2.85
C ASN A 29 5.15 -18.45 -1.46
N CYS A 30 5.98 -18.50 -0.42
CA CYS A 30 5.55 -18.27 0.96
C CYS A 30 5.80 -16.83 1.45
N LEU A 31 6.75 -16.10 0.84
CA LEU A 31 7.01 -14.72 1.25
C LEU A 31 6.13 -13.74 0.47
N PRO A 32 5.48 -12.80 1.16
CA PRO A 32 4.72 -11.75 0.49
C PRO A 32 5.67 -10.90 -0.35
N LYS A 33 5.48 -10.92 -1.68
CA LYS A 33 6.25 -10.08 -2.61
C LYS A 33 5.94 -8.61 -2.32
N ILE A 34 6.91 -7.90 -1.74
CA ILE A 34 6.82 -6.45 -1.54
C ILE A 34 6.90 -5.80 -2.91
N LYS A 35 5.73 -5.54 -3.53
CA LYS A 35 5.68 -4.74 -4.75
C LYS A 35 6.19 -3.34 -4.40
N PRO A 36 7.16 -2.78 -5.15
CA PRO A 36 7.57 -1.40 -4.93
C PRO A 36 6.34 -0.52 -5.10
N LYS A 37 5.94 0.19 -4.03
CA LYS A 37 4.86 1.17 -4.12
C LYS A 37 5.31 2.24 -5.12
N SER A 38 4.71 2.22 -6.32
CA SER A 38 4.85 3.28 -7.30
C SER A 38 4.46 4.59 -6.61
N ARG A 39 5.42 5.52 -6.48
CA ARG A 39 5.10 6.84 -5.92
C ARG A 39 4.06 7.50 -6.83
N PRO A 40 2.99 8.08 -6.27
CA PRO A 40 2.01 8.79 -7.07
C PRO A 40 2.73 9.85 -7.90
N SER A 41 2.55 9.77 -9.21
CA SER A 41 3.18 10.70 -10.15
C SER A 41 2.66 12.11 -9.86
N LEU A 42 3.56 13.03 -9.55
CA LEU A 42 3.23 14.45 -9.42
C LEU A 42 2.68 15.00 -10.76
N PRO A 43 1.78 16.00 -10.72
CA PRO A 43 1.34 16.69 -11.90
C PRO A 43 2.52 17.39 -12.59
N ASN A 44 2.39 17.59 -13.91
CA ASN A 44 3.47 18.16 -14.72
C ASN A 44 3.90 19.55 -14.24
N GLU A 45 2.97 20.36 -13.73
CA GLU A 45 3.26 21.66 -13.14
C GLU A 45 4.24 21.57 -11.97
N LEU A 46 3.97 20.71 -10.97
CA LEU A 46 4.87 20.49 -9.83
C LEU A 46 6.21 19.90 -10.26
N LYS A 47 6.23 19.01 -11.27
CA LYS A 47 7.48 18.49 -11.84
C LYS A 47 8.31 19.60 -12.49
N ASN A 48 7.68 20.50 -13.24
CA ASN A 48 8.36 21.62 -13.89
C ASN A 48 8.91 22.60 -12.85
N LEU A 49 8.12 22.89 -11.81
CA LEU A 49 8.54 23.78 -10.73
C LEU A 49 9.69 23.17 -9.91
N HIS A 50 9.68 21.86 -9.68
CA HIS A 50 10.80 21.14 -9.08
C HIS A 50 12.07 21.17 -9.95
N LYS A 51 11.93 21.05 -11.28
CA LYS A 51 13.07 21.22 -12.21
C LYS A 51 13.64 22.64 -12.14
N LEU A 52 12.78 23.65 -12.12
CA LEU A 52 13.17 25.06 -11.97
C LEU A 52 13.91 25.29 -10.65
N LEU A 53 13.38 24.79 -9.54
CA LEU A 53 13.99 24.87 -8.22
C LEU A 53 15.41 24.29 -8.21
N ASN A 54 15.62 23.11 -8.82
CA ASN A 54 16.94 22.51 -8.94
C ASN A 54 17.88 23.29 -9.88
N SER A 55 17.35 23.91 -10.93
CA SER A 55 18.11 24.81 -11.79
C SER A 55 18.61 26.02 -11.00
N LEU A 56 17.73 26.69 -10.25
CA LEU A 56 18.05 27.85 -9.42
C LEU A 56 19.04 27.50 -8.31
N ARG A 57 18.84 26.36 -7.63
CA ARG A 57 19.78 25.86 -6.60
C ARG A 57 21.18 25.69 -7.18
N ARG A 58 21.30 25.05 -8.35
CA ARG A 58 22.60 24.83 -9.00
C ARG A 58 23.27 26.15 -9.41
N ARG A 59 22.50 27.11 -9.94
CA ARG A 59 23.02 28.45 -10.26
C ARG A 59 23.51 29.18 -9.02
N PHE A 60 22.74 29.18 -7.95
CA PHE A 60 23.13 29.75 -6.65
C PHE A 60 24.42 29.11 -6.10
N GLN A 61 24.52 27.78 -6.10
CA GLN A 61 25.67 27.07 -5.52
C GLN A 61 26.97 27.25 -6.32
N ARG A 62 26.88 27.45 -7.63
CA ARG A 62 28.05 27.56 -8.52
C ARG A 62 28.55 28.99 -8.70
N GLN A 63 27.80 29.99 -8.23
CA GLN A 63 28.15 31.39 -8.45
C GLN A 63 29.27 31.85 -7.52
N ARG A 64 30.34 32.42 -8.11
CA ARG A 64 31.50 32.96 -7.39
C ARG A 64 31.30 34.39 -6.89
N CYS A 65 30.68 35.24 -7.71
CA CYS A 65 30.40 36.63 -7.34
C CYS A 65 29.28 36.71 -6.30
N GLN A 66 29.55 37.35 -5.16
CA GLN A 66 28.65 37.42 -4.00
C GLN A 66 27.32 38.13 -4.35
N ILE A 67 27.37 39.27 -5.03
CA ILE A 67 26.17 40.04 -5.42
C ILE A 67 25.23 39.19 -6.29
N VAL A 68 25.80 38.51 -7.29
CA VAL A 68 25.01 37.65 -8.19
C VAL A 68 24.52 36.39 -7.45
N ARG A 69 25.30 35.90 -6.48
CA ARG A 69 24.91 34.77 -5.64
C ARG A 69 23.70 35.10 -4.78
N GLU A 70 23.64 36.29 -4.19
CA GLU A 70 22.49 36.77 -3.43
C GLU A 70 21.24 36.92 -4.31
N LEU A 71 21.39 37.40 -5.54
CA LEU A 71 20.29 37.44 -6.51
C LEU A 71 19.72 36.04 -6.79
N TRP A 72 20.58 35.05 -7.06
CA TRP A 72 20.14 33.67 -7.30
C TRP A 72 19.58 33.02 -6.04
N TYR A 73 20.12 33.35 -4.87
CA TYR A 73 19.59 32.90 -3.59
C TYR A 73 18.16 33.37 -3.36
N SER A 74 17.90 34.67 -3.54
CA SER A 74 16.55 35.24 -3.41
C SER A 74 15.55 34.58 -4.37
N ARG A 75 15.96 34.37 -5.64
CA ARG A 75 15.14 33.66 -6.63
C ARG A 75 14.87 32.21 -6.22
N TYR A 76 15.88 31.50 -5.73
CA TYR A 76 15.74 30.13 -5.24
C TYR A 76 14.77 30.05 -4.06
N ILE A 77 14.91 30.93 -3.06
CA ILE A 77 14.03 30.95 -1.89
C ILE A 77 12.57 31.23 -2.27
N ASN A 78 12.34 32.17 -3.19
CA ASN A 78 10.98 32.43 -3.68
C ASN A 78 10.39 31.20 -4.37
N CYS A 79 11.16 30.52 -5.23
CA CYS A 79 10.74 29.29 -5.87
C CYS A 79 10.49 28.15 -4.86
N VAL A 80 11.28 28.05 -3.79
CA VAL A 80 11.05 27.10 -2.69
C VAL A 80 9.72 27.35 -1.99
N LYS A 81 9.39 28.61 -1.69
CA LYS A 81 8.12 28.98 -1.06
C LYS A 81 6.94 28.59 -1.96
N GLU A 82 7.01 28.95 -3.23
CA GLU A 82 5.99 28.63 -4.22
C GLU A 82 5.79 27.11 -4.38
N TYR A 83 6.89 26.36 -4.48
CA TYR A 83 6.85 24.90 -4.58
C TYR A 83 6.16 24.25 -3.39
N LYS A 84 6.50 24.70 -2.17
CA LYS A 84 5.89 24.17 -0.94
C LYS A 84 4.40 24.45 -0.90
N LEU A 85 3.99 25.67 -1.25
CA LEU A 85 2.59 26.07 -1.29
C LEU A 85 1.79 25.20 -2.27
N ARG A 86 2.25 25.09 -3.53
CA ARG A 86 1.59 24.26 -4.55
C ARG A 86 1.55 22.78 -4.16
N LEU A 87 2.58 22.27 -3.47
CA LEU A 87 2.61 20.89 -3.00
C LEU A 87 1.58 20.64 -1.90
N ILE A 88 1.40 21.59 -0.97
CA ILE A 88 0.38 21.51 0.07
C ILE A 88 -1.02 21.54 -0.56
N GLU A 89 -1.27 22.48 -1.47
CA GLU A 89 -2.54 22.58 -2.19
C GLU A 89 -2.87 21.28 -2.93
N TYR A 90 -1.92 20.73 -3.68
CA TYR A 90 -2.11 19.47 -4.40
C TYR A 90 -2.43 18.31 -3.45
N LYS A 91 -1.75 18.21 -2.31
CA LYS A 91 -2.02 17.16 -1.32
C LYS A 91 -3.40 17.33 -0.69
N ASN A 92 -3.76 18.55 -0.30
CA ASN A 92 -5.07 18.84 0.26
C ASN A 92 -6.18 18.52 -0.73
N GLU A 93 -5.97 18.86 -2.00
CA GLU A 93 -6.91 18.54 -3.08
C GLU A 93 -7.04 17.04 -3.30
N LYS A 94 -5.93 16.30 -3.28
CA LYS A 94 -5.98 14.84 -3.36
C LYS A 94 -6.70 14.21 -2.17
N CYS A 95 -6.49 14.73 -0.97
CA CYS A 95 -7.24 14.30 0.21
C CYS A 95 -8.73 14.61 0.05
N ARG A 96 -9.10 15.82 -0.38
CA ARG A 96 -10.49 16.20 -0.64
C ARG A 96 -11.15 15.28 -1.65
N GLN A 97 -10.53 15.07 -2.81
CA GLN A 97 -11.01 14.14 -3.84
C GLN A 97 -11.22 12.73 -3.27
N PHE A 98 -10.27 12.23 -2.49
CA PHE A 98 -10.38 10.91 -1.87
C PHE A 98 -11.55 10.77 -0.88
N PHE A 99 -11.88 11.84 -0.14
CA PHE A 99 -13.03 11.84 0.78
C PHE A 99 -14.35 12.20 0.10
N THR A 100 -14.35 12.89 -1.03
CA THR A 100 -15.55 13.26 -1.77
C THR A 100 -15.99 12.14 -2.72
N ASP A 101 -15.06 11.43 -3.35
CA ASP A 101 -15.37 10.36 -4.29
C ASP A 101 -16.11 9.22 -3.56
N GLN A 102 -17.37 8.97 -3.93
CA GLN A 102 -18.18 7.86 -3.40
C GLN A 102 -17.98 6.58 -4.22
N ASN A 103 -16.72 6.26 -4.54
CA ASN A 103 -16.37 5.08 -5.33
C ASN A 103 -16.06 3.87 -4.44
N LYS A 104 -16.19 2.66 -4.99
CA LYS A 104 -15.92 1.39 -4.27
C LYS A 104 -14.47 1.24 -3.77
N ASP A 105 -13.54 2.03 -4.29
CA ASP A 105 -12.12 2.02 -3.92
C ASP A 105 -11.76 3.06 -2.85
N THR A 106 -12.75 3.79 -2.33
CA THR A 106 -12.58 4.85 -1.33
C THR A 106 -12.92 4.35 0.08
N VAL A 107 -12.66 5.19 1.09
CA VAL A 107 -12.98 4.90 2.50
C VAL A 107 -14.46 4.55 2.68
N TRP A 108 -15.34 5.12 1.86
CA TRP A 108 -16.77 4.89 1.93
C TRP A 108 -17.15 3.44 1.74
N GLN A 109 -16.42 2.64 0.96
CA GLN A 109 -16.70 1.21 0.86
C GLN A 109 -16.52 0.50 2.21
N GLN A 110 -15.50 0.86 2.98
CA GLN A 110 -15.28 0.31 4.31
C GLN A 110 -16.38 0.77 5.25
N VAL A 111 -16.74 2.05 5.22
CA VAL A 111 -17.86 2.59 6.00
C VAL A 111 -19.17 1.87 5.65
N TYR A 112 -19.49 1.68 4.36
CA TYR A 112 -20.66 0.92 3.92
C TYR A 112 -20.62 -0.55 4.37
N LYS A 113 -19.45 -1.19 4.42
CA LYS A 113 -19.31 -2.55 4.97
C LYS A 113 -19.57 -2.59 6.47
N PHE A 114 -19.14 -1.58 7.23
CA PHE A 114 -19.39 -1.46 8.67
C PHE A 114 -20.84 -1.07 8.99
N CYS A 115 -21.44 -0.21 8.17
CA CYS A 115 -22.82 0.24 8.34
C CYS A 115 -23.84 -0.78 7.82
N LYS A 116 -23.45 -1.72 6.95
CA LYS A 116 -24.28 -2.89 6.67
C LYS A 116 -24.35 -3.72 7.95
N PRO A 117 -25.53 -3.94 8.55
CA PRO A 117 -25.64 -4.82 9.69
C PRO A 117 -25.19 -6.22 9.25
N SER A 118 -23.99 -6.62 9.65
CA SER A 118 -23.59 -8.02 9.53
C SER A 118 -24.47 -8.79 10.49
N THR A 119 -25.46 -9.52 9.96
CA THR A 119 -26.16 -10.59 10.68
C THR A 119 -26.77 -10.20 12.04
N ILE A 120 -27.55 -9.12 12.10
CA ILE A 120 -28.49 -8.91 13.24
C ILE A 120 -29.81 -9.67 13.02
N ASN A 121 -30.05 -10.20 11.81
CA ASN A 121 -31.08 -11.22 11.59
C ASN A 121 -30.46 -12.62 11.76
N GLN A 122 -29.92 -12.92 12.93
CA GLN A 122 -29.99 -14.31 13.37
C GLN A 122 -31.47 -14.57 13.68
N ASN A 123 -32.23 -14.98 12.67
CA ASN A 123 -33.53 -15.59 12.94
C ASN A 123 -33.22 -16.76 13.86
N LEU A 124 -33.55 -16.64 15.15
CA LEU A 124 -33.48 -17.74 16.09
C LEU A 124 -34.42 -18.83 15.54
N THR A 125 -33.84 -19.82 14.86
CA THR A 125 -34.59 -20.92 14.25
C THR A 125 -34.96 -22.00 15.26
N THR A 126 -34.30 -21.98 16.42
CA THR A 126 -34.39 -23.03 17.45
C THR A 126 -34.17 -22.43 18.85
N ILE A 127 -35.11 -22.66 19.76
CA ILE A 127 -35.00 -22.47 21.23
C ILE A 127 -35.32 -23.81 21.89
N GLN A 128 -34.67 -24.09 23.03
CA GLN A 128 -34.95 -25.26 23.86
C GLN A 128 -36.11 -24.95 24.81
N ASP A 129 -37.15 -25.78 24.77
CA ASP A 129 -38.29 -25.73 25.69
C ASP A 129 -37.89 -26.24 27.09
N ASP A 130 -38.70 -25.96 28.11
CA ASP A 130 -38.48 -26.38 29.51
C ASP A 130 -38.44 -27.91 29.67
N ASN A 131 -38.97 -28.63 28.68
CA ASN A 131 -38.91 -30.09 28.56
C ASN A 131 -37.62 -30.62 27.91
N GLY A 132 -36.68 -29.74 27.58
CA GLY A 132 -35.39 -30.08 26.98
C GLY A 132 -35.42 -30.34 25.47
N VAL A 133 -36.56 -30.14 24.80
CA VAL A 133 -36.73 -30.37 23.35
C VAL A 133 -36.44 -29.09 22.55
N TRP A 134 -35.64 -29.20 21.49
CA TRP A 134 -35.30 -28.09 20.61
C TRP A 134 -36.35 -27.92 19.50
N THR A 135 -36.86 -26.70 19.33
CA THR A 135 -37.71 -26.34 18.18
C THR A 135 -36.91 -26.41 16.88
N ARG A 136 -37.55 -26.80 15.78
CA ARG A 136 -36.88 -27.05 14.49
C ARG A 136 -37.03 -25.90 13.50
N ASN A 137 -38.09 -25.11 13.67
CA ASN A 137 -38.51 -24.10 12.72
C ASN A 137 -38.92 -22.80 13.43
N VAL A 138 -38.74 -21.66 12.74
CA VAL A 138 -39.06 -20.31 13.26
C VAL A 138 -40.51 -20.19 13.78
N LYS A 139 -41.45 -20.92 13.17
CA LYS A 139 -42.86 -20.93 13.60
C LYS A 139 -43.04 -21.59 14.97
N GLU A 140 -42.41 -22.75 15.19
CA GLU A 140 -42.45 -23.46 16.47
C GLU A 140 -41.79 -22.62 17.58
N THR A 141 -40.71 -21.90 17.25
CA THR A 141 -40.05 -20.99 18.19
C THR A 141 -40.90 -19.76 18.54
N ALA A 142 -41.73 -19.27 17.60
CA ALA A 142 -42.63 -18.15 17.84
C ALA A 142 -43.84 -18.53 18.71
N ASP A 143 -44.33 -19.77 18.57
CA ASP A 143 -45.49 -20.30 19.30
C ASP A 143 -45.15 -20.69 20.77
N LEU A 144 -43.87 -20.67 21.17
CA LEU A 144 -43.40 -20.90 22.55
C LEU A 144 -43.38 -19.64 23.44
N LYS A 145 -43.62 -18.45 22.87
CA LYS A 145 -43.72 -17.18 23.61
C LYS A 145 -45.16 -16.84 23.95
#